data_AF-A0A378C5A5-F1
#
_entry.id   AF-A0A378C5A5-F1
#
_cell.length_a   1.000
_cell.length_b   1.000
_cell.length_c   1.000
_cell.angle_alpha   90.00
_cell.angle_beta   90.00
_cell.angle_gamma   90.00
#
_symmetry.space_group_name_H-M   'P 1'
#
loop_
_entity.id
_entity.type
_entity.pdbx_description
1 polymer ?
#
loop_
_entity_poly.entity_id
_entity_poly.type
_entity_poly.pdbx_seq_one_letter_code
_entity_poly.pdbx_strand_id
1 'polypeptide(L)' 'MPFTAKMGTTGDGKLTLIGQGSLANTHDLSLIARRWQAFYFDAAVKVKFEPFSYQQMAGLTNYYNDRHWSFVFLTLE' A
#
# COMPACT_ATOMS: atom_id res chain seq x y z
N MET A 1 12.23 -4.06 6.73
CA MET A 1 12.35 -2.88 7.61
C MET A 1 11.20 -2.88 8.60
N PRO A 2 11.43 -2.55 9.88
CA PRO A 2 10.32 -2.37 10.83
C PRO A 2 9.43 -1.20 10.41
N PHE A 3 8.16 -1.23 10.80
CA PHE A 3 7.25 -0.10 10.63
C PHE A 3 7.72 1.07 11.50
N THR A 4 7.83 2.26 10.91
CA THR A 4 8.32 3.47 11.60
C THR A 4 7.41 4.66 11.29
N ALA A 5 7.57 5.74 12.06
CA ALA A 5 6.85 7.00 11.85
C ALA A 5 7.05 7.62 10.45
N LYS A 6 8.15 7.28 9.73
CA LYS A 6 8.37 7.69 8.33
C LYS A 6 7.35 7.02 7.39
N MET A 7 6.97 5.78 7.69
CA MET A 7 5.98 5.03 6.90
C MET A 7 4.56 5.42 7.28
N GLY A 8 4.28 5.62 8.57
CA GLY A 8 2.94 5.96 9.01
C GLY A 8 2.69 5.77 10.50
N THR A 9 1.42 5.70 10.86
CA THR A 9 0.95 5.54 12.25
C THR A 9 -0.20 4.55 12.35
N THR A 10 -0.37 3.96 13.52
CA THR A 10 -1.52 3.11 13.89
C THR A 10 -2.24 3.73 15.08
N GLY A 11 -3.57 3.71 15.08
CA GLY A 11 -4.40 4.24 16.16
C GLY A 11 -5.85 4.40 15.73
N ASP A 12 -6.77 4.59 16.67
CA ASP A 12 -8.19 4.86 16.40
C ASP A 12 -8.85 3.86 15.42
N GLY A 13 -8.43 2.60 15.46
CA GLY A 13 -8.94 1.54 14.58
C GLY A 13 -8.49 1.62 13.12
N LYS A 14 -7.45 2.40 12.78
CA LYS A 14 -6.91 2.53 11.42
C LYS A 14 -5.38 2.46 11.36
N LEU A 15 -4.89 2.07 10.19
CA LEU A 15 -3.51 2.27 9.75
C LEU A 15 -3.49 3.47 8.80
N THR A 16 -2.63 4.45 9.07
CA THR A 16 -2.38 5.57 8.17
C THR A 16 -1.00 5.38 7.56
N LEU A 17 -0.93 5.33 6.22
CA LEU A 17 0.32 5.27 5.47
C LEU A 17 0.61 6.63 4.82
N ILE A 18 1.85 7.08 4.93
CA ILE A 18 2.37 8.25 4.22
C ILE A 18 2.89 7.76 2.86
N GLY A 19 2.46 8.38 1.77
CA GLY A 19 2.94 8.04 0.42
C GLY A 19 4.45 8.24 0.29
N GLN A 20 5.14 7.28 -0.31
CA GLN A 20 6.60 7.29 -0.52
C GLN A 20 6.89 6.94 -1.99
N GLY A 21 7.91 6.13 -2.26
CA GLY A 21 8.20 5.58 -3.57
C GLY A 21 7.11 4.65 -4.10
N SER A 22 7.14 4.44 -5.42
CA SER A 22 6.27 3.50 -6.12
C SER A 22 6.54 2.05 -5.70
N LEU A 23 5.67 1.11 -6.12
CA LEU A 23 5.86 -0.32 -5.86
C LEU A 23 7.14 -0.90 -6.48
N ALA A 24 7.78 -0.20 -7.43
CA ALA A 24 9.08 -0.55 -7.98
C ALA A 24 10.27 0.04 -7.20
N ASN A 25 10.03 0.85 -6.17
CA ASN A 25 11.08 1.44 -5.34
C ASN A 25 11.60 0.40 -4.34
N THR A 26 12.91 0.12 -4.42
CA THR A 26 13.62 -0.83 -3.55
C THR A 26 14.13 -0.23 -2.24
N HIS A 27 13.88 1.06 -2.01
CA HIS A 27 14.32 1.82 -0.85
C HIS A 27 13.09 2.23 -0.03
N ASP A 28 12.56 3.44 -0.29
CA ASP A 28 11.48 4.03 0.48
C ASP A 28 10.13 3.66 -0.12
N LEU A 29 9.58 2.51 0.27
CA LEU A 29 8.25 2.06 -0.12
C LEU A 29 7.32 2.03 1.11
N SER A 30 6.14 2.64 0.98
CA SER A 30 5.09 2.59 2.00
C SER A 30 4.14 1.43 1.74
N LEU A 31 4.57 0.23 2.13
CA LEU A 31 3.82 -1.01 1.91
C LEU A 31 3.83 -1.87 3.18
N ILE A 32 2.64 -2.18 3.68
CA ILE A 32 2.42 -3.26 4.64
C ILE A 32 1.67 -4.38 3.93
N ALA A 33 2.27 -5.56 3.91
CA ALA A 33 1.73 -6.73 3.24
C ALA A 33 1.76 -7.95 4.16
N ARG A 34 0.87 -8.90 3.89
CA ARG A 34 0.87 -10.23 4.49
C ARG A 34 1.00 -11.29 3.40
N ARG A 35 1.52 -12.46 3.77
CA ARG A 35 1.64 -13.59 2.84
C ARG A 35 0.26 -14.17 2.53
N TRP A 36 0.06 -14.57 1.28
CA TRP A 36 -0.95 -15.56 0.96
C TRP A 36 -0.53 -16.89 1.60
N GLN A 37 -1.46 -17.55 2.28
CA GLN A 37 -1.20 -18.81 3.00
C GLN A 37 -2.16 -19.94 2.57
N ALA A 38 -3.04 -19.68 1.61
CA ALA A 38 -3.97 -20.63 1.01
C ALA A 38 -4.11 -20.30 -0.49
N PHE A 39 -4.52 -21.31 -1.28
CA PHE A 39 -4.77 -21.12 -2.72
C PHE A 39 -6.02 -20.29 -3.01
N TYR A 40 -7.02 -20.36 -2.12
CA TYR A 40 -8.26 -19.62 -2.20
C TYR A 40 -8.44 -18.82 -0.93
N PHE A 41 -8.56 -17.50 -1.05
CA PHE A 41 -8.76 -16.59 0.07
C PHE A 41 -9.37 -15.29 -0.45
N ASP A 42 -10.02 -14.56 0.46
CA ASP A 42 -10.48 -13.19 0.20
C ASP A 42 -9.60 -12.20 0.96
N ALA A 43 -9.31 -11.07 0.32
CA ALA A 43 -8.65 -9.93 0.95
C ALA A 43 -9.35 -8.65 0.52
N ALA A 44 -9.63 -7.79 1.49
CA ALA A 44 -10.29 -6.51 1.26
C ALA A 44 -9.69 -5.43 2.16
N VAL A 45 -9.83 -4.18 1.72
CA VAL A 45 -9.42 -3.00 2.48
C VAL A 45 -10.46 -1.90 2.27
N LYS A 46 -10.62 -1.03 3.27
CA LYS A 46 -11.37 0.21 3.15
C LYS A 46 -10.37 1.36 3.24
N VAL A 47 -10.33 2.19 2.20
CA VAL A 47 -9.36 3.29 2.08
C VAL A 47 -10.11 4.62 2.03
N LYS A 48 -9.65 5.60 2.82
CA LYS A 48 -9.97 7.01 2.61
C LYS A 48 -8.73 7.67 2.02
N PHE A 49 -8.86 8.25 0.82
CA PHE A 49 -7.75 8.88 0.12
C PHE A 49 -8.28 9.98 -0.80
N GLU A 50 -7.66 11.15 -0.74
CA GLU A 50 -8.04 12.36 -1.50
C GLU A 50 -6.79 12.85 -2.27
N PRO A 51 -6.44 12.23 -3.42
CA PRO A 51 -5.26 12.60 -4.19
C PRO A 51 -5.47 13.95 -4.88
N PHE A 52 -4.39 14.73 -5.01
CA PHE A 52 -4.38 16.00 -5.76
C PHE A 52 -3.52 15.93 -7.03
N SER A 53 -2.96 14.77 -7.34
CA SER A 53 -2.17 14.50 -8.54
C SER A 53 -2.22 13.02 -8.88
N TYR A 54 -2.16 12.67 -10.17
CA TYR A 54 -2.09 11.28 -10.64
C TYR A 54 -0.86 10.53 -10.10
N GLN A 55 0.16 11.26 -9.63
CA GLN A 55 1.36 10.68 -9.01
C GLN A 55 1.07 10.03 -7.66
N GLN A 56 -0.09 10.30 -7.06
CA GLN A 56 -0.48 9.82 -5.74
C GLN A 56 -1.50 8.70 -5.85
N MET A 57 -1.12 7.52 -5.39
CA MET A 57 -1.96 6.32 -5.46
C MET A 57 -2.03 5.62 -4.10
N ALA A 58 -3.20 5.12 -3.74
CA ALA A 58 -3.40 4.29 -2.54
C ALA A 58 -4.45 3.20 -2.79
N GLY A 59 -4.22 1.99 -2.28
CA GLY A 59 -5.12 0.87 -2.56
C GLY A 59 -4.64 -0.48 -2.05
N LEU A 60 -5.10 -1.54 -2.71
CA LEU A 60 -4.79 -2.94 -2.38
C LEU A 60 -3.88 -3.54 -3.46
N THR A 61 -2.79 -4.16 -3.04
CA THR A 61 -1.83 -4.79 -3.96
C THR A 61 -1.61 -6.27 -3.66
N ASN A 62 -1.41 -7.03 -4.73
CA ASN A 62 -0.75 -8.32 -4.67
C ASN A 62 0.69 -8.12 -5.11
N TYR A 63 1.64 -8.43 -4.24
CA TYR A 63 3.03 -8.06 -4.42
C TYR A 63 3.93 -9.29 -4.35
N TYR A 64 4.67 -9.54 -5.42
CA TYR A 64 5.71 -10.57 -5.45
C TYR A 64 7.10 -9.95 -5.29
N ASN A 65 7.45 -9.00 -6.17
CA ASN A 65 8.68 -8.19 -6.08
C ASN A 65 8.48 -6.82 -6.75
N ASP A 66 9.54 -6.01 -6.78
CA ASP A 66 9.55 -4.65 -7.36
C ASP A 66 9.21 -4.58 -8.85
N ARG A 67 9.21 -5.73 -9.54
CA ARG A 67 8.90 -5.86 -10.96
C ARG A 67 7.62 -6.63 -11.25
N HIS A 68 6.99 -7.25 -10.24
CA HIS A 68 5.83 -8.12 -10.41
C HIS A 68 4.83 -7.89 -9.28
N TRP A 69 3.77 -7.15 -9.60
CA TRP A 69 2.68 -6.84 -8.71
C TRP A 69 1.44 -6.47 -9.52
N SER A 70 0.26 -6.61 -8.91
CA SER A 70 -0.98 -6.00 -9.40
C SER A 70 -1.50 -5.04 -8.33
N PHE A 71 -2.10 -3.93 -8.75
CA PHE A 71 -2.53 -2.86 -7.84
C PHE A 71 -3.87 -2.31 -8.31
N VAL A 72 -4.87 -2.40 -7.44
CA VAL A 72 -6.14 -1.67 -7.58
C VAL A 72 -6.07 -0.47 -6.64
N PHE A 73 -6.23 0.73 -7.17
CA PHE A 73 -5.94 1.95 -6.42
C PHE A 73 -6.84 3.11 -6.79
N LEU A 74 -6.94 4.06 -5.86
CA LEU A 74 -7.51 5.39 -6.06
C LEU A 74 -6.39 6.33 -6.48
N THR A 75 -6.64 7.16 -7.50
CA THR A 75 -5.77 8.24 -7.96
C THR A 75 -6.62 9.41 -8.47
N LEU A 76 -6.00 10.54 -8.82
CA LEU A 76 -6.68 11.65 -9.48
C LEU A 76 -6.77 11.39 -10.99
N GLU A 77 -7.94 11.65 -11.59
CA GLU A 77 -8.15 11.66 -13.06
C GLU A 77 -7.45 12.84 -13.76
#